data_AF-A0A803PU15-F1
#
_entry.id   AF-A0A803PU15-F1
#
_cell.length_a   1.000
_cell.length_b   1.000
_cell.length_c   1.000
_cell.angle_alpha   90.00
_cell.angle_beta   90.00
_cell.angle_gamma   90.00
#
_symmetry.space_group_name_H-M   'P 1'
#
loop_
_entity.id
_entity.type
_entity.pdbx_description
1 polymer ?
#
loop_
_entity_poly.entity_id
_entity_poly.type
_entity_poly.pdbx_seq_one_letter_code
_entity_poly.pdbx_strand_id
1 'polypeptide(L)'
;MELKSKGVDTIAYISVKDAFVVKAWKENLKVNDEVLLLSDGNGDFTRAIGAELDLSDKPVRLGVRSRRYALLDEDSVVKVLNLEEGGAFTTSSTYDILKVL
;
A
#
# COMPACT_ATOMS: atom_id res chain seq x y z
N MET A 1 14.16 -12.52 2.22
CA MET A 1 12.77 -12.16 2.61
C MET A 1 11.81 -13.20 2.05
N GLU A 2 10.85 -13.71 2.84
CA GLU A 2 10.01 -14.87 2.51
C GLU A 2 9.18 -14.73 1.21
N LEU A 3 8.62 -13.54 0.96
CA LEU A 3 7.91 -13.22 -0.29
C LEU A 3 8.79 -13.41 -1.54
N LYS A 4 10.05 -12.95 -1.49
CA LYS A 4 11.00 -13.11 -2.60
C LYS A 4 11.34 -14.58 -2.85
N SER A 5 11.45 -15.40 -1.80
CA SER A 5 11.65 -16.85 -1.97
C SER A 5 10.43 -17.59 -2.54
N LYS A 6 9.25 -16.95 -2.52
CA LYS A 6 8.00 -17.46 -3.09
C LYS A 6 7.75 -16.97 -4.53
N GLY A 7 8.70 -16.27 -5.14
CA GLY A 7 8.60 -15.81 -6.53
C GLY A 7 8.10 -14.37 -6.70
N VAL A 8 7.91 -13.60 -5.62
CA VAL A 8 7.57 -12.18 -5.72
C VAL A 8 8.80 -11.38 -6.11
N ASP A 9 8.76 -10.76 -7.29
CA ASP A 9 9.86 -9.93 -7.83
C ASP A 9 9.99 -8.60 -7.10
N THR A 10 8.85 -7.92 -6.87
CA THR A 10 8.80 -6.57 -6.29
C THR A 10 7.84 -6.51 -5.11
N ILE A 11 8.33 -5.96 -3.99
CA ILE A 11 7.50 -5.59 -2.86
C ILE A 11 7.39 -4.06 -2.86
N ALA A 12 6.17 -3.54 -2.98
CA ALA A 12 5.93 -2.11 -3.05
C ALA A 12 5.04 -1.62 -1.90
N TYR A 13 5.35 -0.42 -1.40
CA TYR A 13 4.48 0.40 -0.57
C TYR A 13 4.02 1.59 -1.39
N ILE A 14 2.73 1.92 -1.33
CA ILE A 14 2.16 3.08 -2.01
C ILE A 14 1.31 3.88 -1.02
N SER A 15 1.34 5.21 -1.14
CA SER A 15 0.51 6.07 -0.29
C SER A 15 0.16 7.39 -0.97
N VAL A 16 -0.97 7.97 -0.54
CA VAL A 16 -1.35 9.35 -0.87
C VAL A 16 -0.55 10.32 0.00
N LYS A 17 0.72 10.48 -0.38
CA LYS A 17 1.73 11.40 0.14
C LYS A 17 2.61 11.82 -1.01
N ASP A 18 3.19 13.01 -0.93
CA ASP A 18 4.19 13.45 -1.90
C ASP A 18 5.51 12.68 -1.76
N ALA A 19 6.33 12.75 -2.81
CA ALA A 19 7.58 12.02 -2.90
C ALA A 19 8.62 12.46 -1.85
N PHE A 20 8.56 13.70 -1.34
CA PHE A 20 9.50 14.18 -0.32
C PHE A 20 9.20 13.53 1.03
N VAL A 21 7.93 13.44 1.41
CA VAL A 21 7.50 12.74 2.63
C VAL A 21 7.78 11.24 2.53
N VAL A 22 7.50 10.61 1.39
CA VAL A 22 7.80 9.18 1.17
C VAL A 22 9.30 8.92 1.27
N LYS A 23 10.15 9.79 0.70
CA LYS A 23 11.61 9.70 0.83
C LYS A 23 12.06 9.82 2.29
N ALA A 24 11.58 10.82 3.03
CA ALA A 24 11.91 11.01 4.43
C ALA A 24 11.48 9.80 5.29
N TRP A 25 10.33 9.18 4.96
CA TRP A 25 9.89 7.94 5.59
C TRP A 25 10.81 6.76 5.29
N LYS A 26 11.25 6.59 4.04
CA LYS A 26 12.22 5.55 3.65
C LYS A 26 13.49 5.65 4.50
N GLU A 27 14.05 6.84 4.59
CA GLU A 27 15.27 7.14 5.35
C GLU A 27 15.10 6.89 6.86
N ASN A 28 14.02 7.42 7.45
CA ASN A 28 13.76 7.30 8.88
C ASN A 28 13.50 5.85 9.33
N LEU A 29 12.75 5.09 8.53
CA LEU A 29 12.47 3.67 8.79
C LEU A 29 13.64 2.75 8.43
N LYS A 30 14.73 3.28 7.85
CA LYS A 30 15.89 2.52 7.37
C LYS A 30 15.46 1.39 6.42
N VAL A 31 14.49 1.70 5.56
CA VAL A 31 14.02 0.75 4.56
C VAL A 31 15.08 0.68 3.46
N ASN A 32 15.74 -0.48 3.39
CA ASN A 32 16.72 -0.79 2.35
C ASN A 32 16.02 -1.04 1.01
N ASP A 33 16.76 -1.52 0.02
CA ASP A 33 16.24 -1.81 -1.33
C ASP A 33 15.37 -3.08 -1.42
N GLU A 34 14.89 -3.57 -0.26
CA GLU A 34 13.96 -4.70 -0.19
C GLU A 34 12.50 -4.29 -0.49
N VAL A 35 12.15 -3.01 -0.27
CA VAL A 35 10.80 -2.48 -0.50
C VAL A 35 10.88 -1.19 -1.32
N LEU A 36 10.13 -1.16 -2.42
CA LEU A 36 9.96 0.03 -3.26
C LEU A 36 8.89 0.94 -2.65
N LEU A 37 9.25 2.17 -2.29
CA LEU A 37 8.32 3.15 -1.73
C LEU A 37 7.85 4.11 -2.83
N LEU A 38 6.57 4.06 -3.14
CA LEU A 38 5.89 4.81 -4.19
C LEU A 38 5.03 5.95 -3.60
N SER A 39 5.02 7.07 -4.30
CA SER A 39 4.21 8.25 -4.00
C SER A 39 3.05 8.34 -4.98
N ASP A 40 1.83 8.25 -4.49
CA ASP A 40 0.59 8.55 -5.22
C ASP A 40 0.02 9.89 -4.75
N GLY A 41 0.80 10.96 -4.91
CA GLY A 41 0.52 12.27 -4.32
C GLY A 41 -0.84 12.87 -4.71
N ASN A 42 -1.30 12.60 -5.93
CA ASN A 42 -2.61 13.04 -6.42
C ASN A 42 -3.75 12.05 -6.12
N GLY A 43 -3.42 10.84 -5.63
CA GLY A 43 -4.41 9.79 -5.40
C GLY A 43 -4.99 9.21 -6.70
N ASP A 44 -4.27 9.29 -7.83
CA ASP A 44 -4.78 8.85 -9.13
C ASP A 44 -4.88 7.33 -9.18
N PHE A 45 -3.85 6.63 -8.71
CA PHE A 45 -3.88 5.18 -8.60
C PHE A 45 -4.90 4.73 -7.55
N THR A 46 -4.89 5.36 -6.38
CA THR A 46 -5.80 5.05 -5.27
C THR A 46 -7.27 5.11 -5.70
N ARG A 47 -7.66 6.14 -6.46
CA ARG A 47 -9.02 6.27 -7.01
C ARG A 47 -9.30 5.25 -8.11
N ALA A 48 -8.33 4.96 -8.97
CA ALA A 48 -8.49 4.00 -10.06
C ALA A 48 -8.85 2.59 -9.56
N ILE A 49 -8.35 2.20 -8.38
CA ILE A 49 -8.63 0.89 -7.76
C ILE A 49 -9.79 0.93 -6.74
N GLY A 50 -10.47 2.07 -6.57
CA GLY A 50 -11.57 2.23 -5.60
C GLY A 50 -11.13 2.15 -4.13
N ALA A 51 -9.87 2.50 -3.85
CA ALA A 51 -9.29 2.44 -2.51
C ALA A 51 -9.26 3.80 -1.80
N GLU A 52 -9.95 4.81 -2.30
CA GLU A 52 -10.01 6.12 -1.66
C GLU A 52 -10.80 6.10 -0.35
N LEU A 53 -10.34 6.93 0.60
CA LEU A 53 -10.99 7.17 1.88
C LEU A 53 -10.94 8.66 2.17
N ASP A 54 -12.09 9.31 2.13
CA ASP A 54 -12.20 10.73 2.50
C ASP A 54 -12.30 10.87 4.03
N LEU A 55 -11.29 11.53 4.60
CA LEU A 55 -11.18 11.84 6.02
C LEU A 55 -11.27 13.35 6.30
N SER A 56 -11.78 14.14 5.34
CA SER A 56 -11.89 15.60 5.45
C SER A 56 -12.86 16.01 6.57
N ASP A 57 -13.98 15.28 6.70
CA ASP A 57 -15.02 15.53 7.70
C ASP A 57 -14.67 14.95 9.09
N LYS A 58 -13.73 14.00 9.16
CA LYS A 58 -13.34 13.33 10.40
C LYS A 58 -12.47 14.22 11.30
N PRO A 59 -12.44 13.98 12.63
CA PRO A 59 -11.61 14.75 13.55
C PRO A 59 -10.12 14.78 13.20
N VAL A 60 -9.62 13.76 12.49
CA VAL A 60 -8.23 13.64 12.07
C VAL A 60 -7.84 14.60 10.93
N ARG A 61 -8.81 15.15 10.17
CA ARG A 61 -8.59 16.18 9.13
C ARG A 61 -7.50 15.83 8.10
N LEU A 62 -7.52 14.59 7.59
CA LEU A 62 -6.42 14.09 6.74
C LEU A 62 -6.64 14.25 5.24
N GLY A 63 -7.81 14.76 4.82
CA GLY A 63 -8.20 14.80 3.41
C GLY A 63 -8.46 13.39 2.86
N VAL A 64 -8.38 13.25 1.54
CA VAL A 64 -8.47 11.95 0.87
C VAL A 64 -7.17 11.16 1.08
N ARG A 65 -7.30 9.90 1.47
CA ARG A 65 -6.19 8.95 1.67
C ARG A 65 -6.48 7.63 0.98
N SER A 66 -5.44 6.81 0.86
CA SER A 66 -5.61 5.39 0.53
C SER A 66 -6.10 4.63 1.74
N ARG A 67 -7.14 3.82 1.57
CA ARG A 67 -7.47 2.71 2.46
C ARG A 67 -6.25 1.79 2.60
N ARG A 68 -6.20 1.05 3.69
CA ARG A 68 -5.20 0.00 3.86
C ARG A 68 -5.60 -1.20 2.99
N TYR A 69 -4.66 -1.74 2.24
CA TYR A 69 -4.87 -2.98 1.50
C TYR A 69 -3.56 -3.72 1.30
N ALA A 70 -3.67 -4.99 0.90
CA ALA A 70 -2.60 -5.74 0.27
C ALA A 70 -3.09 -6.19 -1.12
N LEU A 71 -2.24 -6.01 -2.13
CA LEU A 71 -2.54 -6.30 -3.53
C LEU A 71 -1.47 -7.25 -4.07
N LEU A 72 -1.91 -8.36 -4.67
CA LEU A 72 -1.05 -9.25 -5.45
C LEU A 72 -1.35 -9.05 -6.93
N ASP A 73 -0.35 -8.58 -7.67
CA ASP A 73 -0.40 -8.40 -9.11
C ASP A 73 0.49 -9.46 -9.78
N GLU A 74 -0.03 -10.08 -10.84
CA GLU A 74 0.73 -10.95 -11.73
C GLU A 74 0.50 -10.47 -13.16
N ASP A 75 1.58 -10.01 -13.82
CA ASP A 75 1.56 -9.52 -15.20
C ASP A 75 0.47 -8.48 -15.47
N SER A 76 0.36 -7.46 -14.60
CA SER A 76 -0.66 -6.40 -14.67
C SER A 76 -2.10 -6.88 -14.46
N VAL A 77 -2.28 -8.08 -13.90
CA VAL A 77 -3.56 -8.61 -13.47
C VAL A 77 -3.58 -8.76 -11.96
N VAL A 78 -4.45 -7.98 -11.30
CA VAL A 78 -4.70 -8.10 -9.86
C VAL A 78 -5.35 -9.45 -9.56
N LYS A 79 -4.63 -10.34 -8.88
CA LYS A 79 -5.12 -11.66 -8.43
C LYS A 79 -5.81 -11.59 -7.08
N VAL A 80 -5.30 -10.74 -6.19
CA VAL A 80 -5.81 -10.56 -4.84
C VAL A 80 -5.83 -9.08 -4.49
N LEU A 81 -6.95 -8.63 -3.92
CA LEU A 81 -7.09 -7.30 -3.34
C LEU A 81 -7.77 -7.45 -1.97
N ASN A 82 -6.96 -7.48 -0.91
CA ASN A 82 -7.45 -7.51 0.46
C ASN A 82 -7.60 -6.09 0.97
N LEU A 83 -8.77 -5.49 0.69
CA LEU A 83 -9.10 -4.12 1.04
C LEU A 83 -9.72 -4.04 2.44
N GLU A 84 -9.09 -3.28 3.34
CA GLU A 84 -9.56 -3.11 4.72
C GLU A 84 -10.65 -2.06 4.82
N GLU A 85 -11.59 -2.28 5.74
CA GLU A 85 -12.50 -1.24 6.23
C GLU A 85 -11.74 -0.19 7.07
N GLY A 86 -12.29 1.02 7.13
CA GLY A 86 -11.61 2.20 7.70
C GLY A 86 -10.95 1.96 9.07
N GLY A 87 -9.62 1.99 9.12
CA GLY A 87 -8.83 1.82 10.35
C GLY A 87 -8.47 0.37 10.72
N ALA A 88 -8.97 -0.63 9.98
CA ALA A 88 -8.71 -2.04 10.26
C ALA A 88 -7.32 -2.52 9.77
N PHE A 89 -6.94 -3.70 10.28
CA PHE A 89 -5.78 -4.48 9.87
C PHE A 89 -6.06 -5.96 10.18
N THR A 90 -6.72 -6.64 9.24
CA THR A 90 -7.29 -7.98 9.43
C THR A 90 -6.94 -8.97 8.32
N THR A 91 -6.79 -8.49 7.08
CA THR A 91 -6.57 -9.28 5.86
C THR A 91 -5.42 -8.74 5.01
N SER A 92 -4.93 -7.53 5.30
CA SER A 92 -3.85 -6.89 4.54
C SER A 92 -2.45 -7.20 5.09
N SER A 93 -2.27 -8.30 5.83
CA SER A 93 -0.97 -8.67 6.38
C SER A 93 -0.13 -9.44 5.36
N THR A 94 1.19 -9.45 5.56
CA THR A 94 2.09 -10.30 4.75
C THR A 94 1.74 -11.79 4.86
N TYR A 95 1.27 -12.24 6.03
CA TYR A 95 0.84 -13.63 6.21
C TYR A 95 -0.36 -13.99 5.34
N ASP A 96 -1.27 -13.05 5.09
CA ASP A 96 -2.44 -13.30 4.26
C ASP A 96 -2.06 -13.39 2.78
N ILE A 97 -1.10 -12.57 2.33
CA ILE A 97 -0.52 -12.71 0.99
C ILE A 97 0.26 -14.02 0.83
N LEU A 98 1.03 -14.44 1.84
CA LEU A 98 1.79 -15.70 1.77
C LEU A 98 0.91 -16.96 1.66
N LYS A 99 -0.36 -16.91 2.10
CA LYS A 99 -1.29 -18.05 1.98
C LYS A 99 -1.80 -18.25 0.55
N VAL A 100 -1.70 -17.24 -0.29
CA VAL A 100 -2.25 -17.21 -1.66
C VAL A 100 -1.17 -17.21 -2.74
N LEU A 101 0.11 -17.19 -2.33
CA LEU A 101 1.30 -17.41 -3.16
C LEU A 101 1.69 -18.89 -3.20
#